data_AF-A0A517TGT0-F1
#
_entry.id   AF-A0A517TGT0-F1
#
_cell.length_a   1.000
_cell.length_b   1.000
_cell.length_c   1.000
_cell.angle_alpha   90.00
_cell.angle_beta   90.00
_cell.angle_gamma   90.00
#
_symmetry.space_group_name_H-M   'P 1'
#
loop_
_entity.id
_entity.type
_entity.pdbx_description
1 polymer ?
#
loop_
_entity_poly.entity_id
_entity_poly.type
_entity_poly.pdbx_seq_one_letter_code
_entity_poly.pdbx_strand_id
1 'polypeptide(L)'
;MHRTILAAGFLAASALFSFADDPTKRIWVTLDPEATERMYEVLREETVSRIDFDGAPLEEVLDYLSGLIGHEIQLDNLALDELGLGPDEPVVIKAQSLKLGAVLKLLLDPLELTCIVQNGALIITTEDEALCRLTTAVYPVGDLLLYDEHGPNYDSLVNVVTMTIAADTWAENGGGEAEIRPYPQRASIVVSQMTSVHESIASLLNALRRPEVDSKAKLTPAPNGHGYEPGGGGRPLEGSTGGGTFSLERGADDSVQIIPSAVER
;
A
#
# COMPACT_ATOMS: atom_id res chain seq x y z
N MET A 1 -52.50 28.69 -39.30
CA MET A 1 -51.17 28.13 -39.59
C MET A 1 -50.12 28.95 -38.86
N HIS A 2 -49.57 28.42 -37.76
CA HIS A 2 -48.19 28.58 -37.26
C HIS A 2 -48.21 28.27 -35.76
N ARG A 3 -47.84 27.03 -35.42
CA ARG A 3 -47.57 26.60 -34.05
C ARG A 3 -46.09 26.91 -33.80
N THR A 4 -45.82 27.92 -32.98
CA THR A 4 -44.49 28.22 -32.46
C THR A 4 -44.21 27.21 -31.33
N ILE A 5 -43.24 26.34 -31.55
CA ILE A 5 -42.77 25.36 -30.56
C ILE A 5 -41.88 26.11 -29.58
N LEU A 6 -42.38 26.27 -28.35
CA LEU A 6 -41.62 26.80 -27.20
C LEU A 6 -40.65 25.71 -26.75
N ALA A 7 -39.36 26.05 -26.69
CA ALA A 7 -38.30 25.16 -26.23
C ALA A 7 -38.59 24.68 -24.80
N ALA A 8 -38.70 23.36 -24.63
CA ALA A 8 -38.79 22.73 -23.33
C ALA A 8 -37.43 22.86 -22.63
N GLY A 9 -37.44 23.58 -21.50
CA GLY A 9 -36.29 23.70 -20.61
C GLY A 9 -35.91 22.32 -20.06
N PHE A 10 -34.69 21.91 -20.36
CA PHE A 10 -34.07 20.70 -19.86
C PHE A 10 -33.72 20.94 -18.38
N LEU A 11 -34.58 20.46 -17.49
CA LEU A 11 -34.35 20.43 -16.05
C LEU A 11 -33.67 19.10 -15.73
N ALA A 12 -32.38 18.99 -16.04
CA ALA A 12 -31.56 17.90 -15.55
C ALA A 12 -31.15 18.24 -14.12
N ALA A 13 -31.84 17.61 -13.17
CA ALA A 13 -31.56 17.65 -11.76
C ALA A 13 -30.07 17.34 -11.52
N SER A 14 -29.36 18.32 -10.98
CA SER A 14 -28.04 18.15 -10.40
C SER A 14 -28.16 17.22 -9.21
N ALA A 15 -27.93 15.93 -9.40
CA ALA A 15 -27.53 15.05 -8.33
C ALA A 15 -26.11 15.51 -7.91
N LEU A 16 -26.06 16.43 -6.96
CA LEU A 16 -24.87 16.66 -6.17
C LEU A 16 -24.57 15.35 -5.45
N PHE A 17 -23.64 14.59 -6.02
CA PHE A 17 -23.01 13.45 -5.37
C PHE A 17 -22.36 14.00 -4.09
N SER A 18 -23.00 13.77 -2.95
CA SER A 18 -22.52 14.23 -1.65
C SER A 18 -21.29 13.41 -1.30
N PHE A 19 -20.13 13.93 -1.67
CA PHE A 19 -18.80 13.36 -1.49
C PHE A 19 -18.29 13.56 -0.05
N ALA A 20 -19.17 13.30 0.93
CA ALA A 20 -18.86 13.33 2.36
C ALA A 20 -18.67 11.89 2.90
N ASP A 21 -18.31 10.96 2.02
CA ASP A 21 -17.99 9.56 2.33
C ASP A 21 -16.49 9.48 2.65
N ASP A 22 -16.15 8.76 3.71
CA ASP A 22 -14.82 8.44 4.22
C ASP A 22 -13.59 8.83 3.34
N PRO A 23 -12.64 9.65 3.84
CA PRO A 23 -11.50 10.12 3.04
C PRO A 23 -10.51 9.01 2.65
N THR A 24 -10.65 7.80 3.21
CA THR A 24 -9.82 6.64 2.85
C THR A 24 -10.41 5.83 1.71
N LYS A 25 -11.69 6.04 1.37
CA LYS A 25 -12.37 5.28 0.33
C LYS A 25 -12.03 5.82 -1.06
N ARG A 26 -11.25 5.04 -1.80
CA ARG A 26 -10.97 5.28 -3.22
C ARG A 26 -12.22 5.01 -4.06
N ILE A 27 -12.32 5.66 -5.22
CA ILE A 27 -13.41 5.48 -6.16
C ILE A 27 -12.85 4.95 -7.46
N TRP A 28 -13.21 3.71 -7.79
CA TRP A 28 -12.81 3.10 -9.06
C TRP A 28 -13.47 3.81 -10.24
N VAL A 29 -12.74 3.95 -11.35
CA VAL A 29 -13.26 4.43 -12.63
C VAL A 29 -13.44 3.21 -13.51
N THR A 30 -14.53 2.50 -13.27
CA THR A 30 -14.90 1.22 -13.91
C THR A 30 -16.41 1.21 -14.17
N LEU A 31 -16.89 0.21 -14.92
CA LEU A 31 -18.31 0.02 -15.22
C LEU A 31 -19.16 -0.05 -13.95
N ASP A 32 -18.64 -0.71 -12.90
CA ASP A 32 -19.32 -0.82 -11.61
C ASP A 32 -18.36 -0.58 -10.44
N PRO A 33 -18.18 0.68 -10.01
CA PRO A 33 -17.20 1.03 -9.00
C PRO A 33 -17.60 0.56 -7.60
N GLU A 34 -18.90 0.47 -7.33
CA GLU A 34 -19.38 -0.03 -6.05
C GLU A 34 -19.18 -1.54 -5.93
N ALA A 35 -19.49 -2.33 -6.97
CA ALA A 35 -19.21 -3.76 -6.95
C ALA A 35 -17.71 -4.05 -6.87
N THR A 36 -16.89 -3.25 -7.56
CA THR A 36 -15.43 -3.36 -7.49
C THR A 36 -14.93 -3.15 -6.05
N GLU A 37 -15.34 -2.07 -5.39
CA GLU A 37 -14.91 -1.83 -3.99
C GLU A 37 -15.47 -2.87 -3.02
N ARG A 38 -16.73 -3.31 -3.20
CA ARG A 38 -17.30 -4.41 -2.41
C ARG A 38 -16.46 -5.68 -2.52
N MET A 39 -15.98 -6.02 -3.72
CA MET A 39 -15.12 -7.20 -3.89
C MET A 39 -13.78 -7.03 -3.16
N TYR A 40 -13.16 -5.85 -3.20
CA TYR A 40 -11.95 -5.59 -2.42
C TYR A 40 -12.19 -5.68 -0.91
N GLU A 41 -13.35 -5.20 -0.44
CA GLU A 41 -13.76 -5.34 0.96
C GLU A 41 -13.88 -6.82 1.34
N VAL A 42 -14.51 -7.65 0.49
CA VAL A 42 -14.61 -9.10 0.69
C VAL A 42 -13.23 -9.74 0.76
N LEU A 43 -12.31 -9.39 -0.14
CA LEU A 43 -10.94 -9.91 -0.11
C LEU A 43 -10.20 -9.59 1.21
N ARG A 44 -10.46 -8.42 1.81
CA ARG A 44 -9.82 -7.97 3.06
C ARG A 44 -10.52 -8.44 4.33
N GLU A 45 -11.85 -8.47 4.34
CA GLU A 45 -12.64 -8.75 5.53
C GLU A 45 -13.00 -10.23 5.66
N GLU A 46 -13.31 -10.91 4.55
CA GLU A 46 -13.78 -12.29 4.55
C GLU A 46 -12.69 -13.24 5.04
N THR A 47 -13.07 -14.12 5.98
CA THR A 47 -12.13 -15.04 6.63
C THR A 47 -12.55 -16.46 6.35
N VAL A 48 -11.66 -17.19 5.67
CA VAL A 48 -11.86 -18.60 5.37
C VAL A 48 -11.50 -19.42 6.61
N SER A 49 -12.51 -20.08 7.17
CA SER A 49 -12.40 -20.78 8.46
C SER A 49 -11.45 -21.98 8.40
N ARG A 50 -11.64 -22.88 7.43
CA ARG A 50 -10.76 -24.03 7.18
C ARG A 50 -10.94 -24.56 5.77
N ILE A 51 -9.84 -24.65 5.03
CA ILE A 51 -9.76 -25.37 3.75
C ILE A 51 -8.54 -26.29 3.75
N ASP A 52 -8.71 -27.48 3.19
CA ASP A 52 -7.66 -28.48 3.03
C ASP A 52 -7.95 -29.19 1.71
N PHE A 53 -7.18 -28.84 0.69
CA PHE A 53 -7.22 -29.45 -0.63
C PHE A 53 -5.85 -30.07 -0.90
N ASP A 54 -5.86 -31.32 -1.34
CA ASP A 54 -4.67 -32.12 -1.60
C ASP A 54 -4.75 -32.64 -3.04
N GLY A 55 -4.23 -31.86 -3.98
CA GLY A 55 -4.22 -32.19 -5.42
C GLY A 55 -5.58 -32.07 -6.08
N ALA A 56 -6.43 -31.15 -5.63
CA ALA A 56 -7.72 -30.85 -6.26
C ALA A 56 -7.49 -29.92 -7.47
N PRO A 57 -8.30 -30.02 -8.54
CA PRO A 57 -8.18 -29.13 -9.70
C PRO A 57 -8.50 -27.68 -9.31
N LEU A 58 -7.76 -26.74 -9.89
CA LEU A 58 -7.87 -25.31 -9.62
C LEU A 58 -9.32 -24.81 -9.75
N GLU A 59 -10.02 -25.19 -10.82
CA GLU A 59 -11.42 -24.83 -11.06
C GLU A 59 -12.35 -25.25 -9.91
N GLU A 60 -12.20 -26.47 -9.38
CA GLU A 60 -13.03 -26.96 -8.27
C GLU A 60 -12.80 -26.16 -6.99
N VAL A 61 -11.54 -25.78 -6.72
CA VAL A 61 -11.22 -24.96 -5.55
C VAL A 61 -11.76 -23.54 -5.70
N LEU A 62 -11.68 -22.96 -6.91
CA LEU A 62 -12.24 -21.64 -7.18
C LEU A 62 -13.77 -21.63 -7.14
N ASP A 63 -14.43 -22.68 -7.63
CA ASP A 63 -15.89 -22.85 -7.52
C ASP A 63 -16.34 -22.97 -6.06
N TYR A 64 -15.58 -23.73 -5.26
CA TYR A 64 -15.81 -23.80 -3.82
C TYR A 64 -15.69 -22.43 -3.15
N LEU A 65 -14.64 -21.67 -3.47
CA LEU A 65 -14.45 -20.31 -2.95
C LEU A 65 -15.55 -19.35 -3.42
N SER A 66 -15.93 -19.41 -4.70
CA SER A 66 -17.03 -18.65 -5.31
C SER A 66 -18.35 -18.89 -4.56
N GLY A 67 -18.69 -20.16 -4.30
CA GLY A 67 -19.87 -20.54 -3.53
C GLY A 67 -19.81 -20.13 -2.05
N LEU A 68 -18.61 -20.15 -1.46
CA LEU A 68 -18.40 -19.73 -0.07
C LEU A 68 -18.61 -18.23 0.12
N ILE A 69 -18.04 -17.42 -0.78
CA ILE A 69 -18.07 -15.95 -0.69
C ILE A 69 -19.32 -15.34 -1.34
N GLY A 70 -20.03 -16.11 -2.17
CA GLY A 70 -21.22 -15.67 -2.89
C GLY A 70 -20.96 -14.67 -4.01
N HIS A 71 -19.75 -14.67 -4.58
CA HIS A 71 -19.34 -13.76 -5.66
C HIS A 71 -18.70 -14.52 -6.81
N GLU A 72 -18.81 -13.95 -8.01
CA GLU A 72 -18.30 -14.56 -9.24
C GLU A 72 -16.77 -14.52 -9.31
N ILE A 73 -16.17 -15.70 -9.48
CA ILE A 73 -14.74 -15.90 -9.74
C ILE A 73 -14.60 -16.46 -11.15
N GLN A 74 -13.78 -15.83 -11.99
CA GLN A 74 -13.52 -16.24 -13.37
C GLN A 74 -12.04 -16.56 -13.56
N LEU A 75 -11.76 -17.56 -14.40
CA LEU A 75 -10.41 -17.88 -14.86
C LEU A 75 -10.15 -17.22 -16.21
N ASP A 76 -9.02 -16.54 -16.31
CA ASP A 76 -8.49 -16.03 -17.56
C ASP A 76 -7.80 -17.17 -18.32
N ASN A 77 -8.62 -18.01 -18.96
CA ASN A 77 -8.13 -19.18 -19.70
C ASN A 77 -7.06 -18.83 -20.75
N LEU A 78 -7.14 -17.62 -21.33
CA LEU A 78 -6.15 -17.20 -22.32
C LEU A 78 -4.77 -17.02 -21.66
N ALA A 79 -4.72 -16.31 -20.53
CA ALA A 79 -3.48 -16.08 -19.81
C ALA A 79 -2.91 -17.39 -19.22
N LEU A 80 -3.78 -18.28 -18.74
CA LEU A 80 -3.36 -19.59 -18.21
C LEU A 80 -2.77 -20.50 -19.30
N ASP A 81 -3.40 -20.55 -20.48
CA ASP A 81 -2.90 -21.32 -21.63
C ASP A 81 -1.50 -20.87 -22.07
N GLU A 82 -1.16 -19.58 -21.94
CA GLU A 82 0.17 -19.04 -22.25
C GLU A 82 1.26 -19.55 -21.29
N LEU A 83 0.89 -19.84 -20.04
CA LEU A 83 1.75 -20.46 -19.03
C LEU A 83 1.73 -22.00 -19.12
N GLY A 84 0.91 -22.55 -20.03
CA GLY A 84 0.71 -24.00 -20.19
C GLY A 84 -0.10 -24.63 -19.06
N LEU A 85 -0.83 -23.81 -18.30
CA LEU A 85 -1.69 -24.23 -17.19
C LEU A 85 -3.13 -24.44 -17.66
N GLY A 86 -3.80 -25.45 -17.11
CA GLY A 86 -5.21 -25.71 -17.35
C GLY A 86 -6.08 -25.41 -16.12
N PRO A 87 -7.41 -25.33 -16.28
CA PRO A 87 -8.35 -25.25 -15.15
C PRO A 87 -8.30 -26.51 -14.25
N ASP A 88 -7.79 -27.62 -14.77
CA ASP A 88 -7.60 -28.89 -14.09
C ASP A 88 -6.27 -28.99 -13.33
N GLU A 89 -5.47 -27.92 -13.30
CA GLU A 89 -4.17 -27.91 -12.62
C GLU A 89 -4.32 -28.27 -11.13
N PRO A 90 -3.60 -29.30 -10.64
CA PRO A 90 -3.74 -29.74 -9.25
C PRO A 90 -3.11 -28.74 -8.29
N VAL A 91 -3.94 -28.19 -7.40
CA VAL A 91 -3.50 -27.30 -6.32
C VAL A 91 -3.50 -28.00 -4.97
N VAL A 92 -2.53 -27.63 -4.14
CA VAL A 92 -2.43 -28.07 -2.75
C VAL A 92 -2.49 -26.84 -1.86
N ILE A 93 -3.54 -26.72 -1.05
CA ILE A 93 -3.68 -25.62 -0.10
C ILE A 93 -4.17 -26.10 1.26
N LYS A 94 -3.53 -25.60 2.30
CA LYS A 94 -3.92 -25.79 3.70
C LYS A 94 -3.98 -24.44 4.37
N ALA A 95 -5.19 -23.96 4.63
CA ALA A 95 -5.42 -22.67 5.26
C ALA A 95 -6.45 -22.79 6.37
N GLN A 96 -6.17 -22.13 7.49
CA GLN A 96 -7.07 -22.08 8.64
C GLN A 96 -7.08 -20.67 9.21
N SER A 97 -8.28 -20.09 9.36
CA SER A 97 -8.48 -18.74 9.89
C SER A 97 -7.66 -17.66 9.16
N LEU A 98 -7.62 -17.73 7.83
CA LEU A 98 -6.92 -16.75 6.98
C LEU A 98 -7.92 -15.89 6.20
N LYS A 99 -7.50 -14.67 5.88
CA LYS A 99 -8.27 -13.76 5.00
C LYS A 99 -8.33 -14.33 3.58
N LEU A 100 -9.44 -14.11 2.88
CA LEU A 100 -9.64 -14.60 1.51
C LEU A 100 -8.52 -14.17 0.58
N GLY A 101 -8.10 -12.90 0.61
CA GLY A 101 -6.98 -12.43 -0.20
C GLY A 101 -5.67 -13.15 0.11
N ALA A 102 -5.43 -13.51 1.36
CA ALA A 102 -4.24 -14.29 1.75
C ALA A 102 -4.33 -15.74 1.28
N VAL A 103 -5.53 -16.34 1.35
CA VAL A 103 -5.81 -17.68 0.84
C VAL A 103 -5.58 -17.75 -0.66
N LEU A 104 -6.18 -16.83 -1.41
CA LEU A 104 -6.00 -16.74 -2.86
C LEU A 104 -4.54 -16.53 -3.22
N LYS A 105 -3.83 -15.64 -2.52
CA LYS A 105 -2.40 -15.44 -2.73
C LYS A 105 -1.63 -16.74 -2.53
N LEU A 106 -1.83 -17.45 -1.40
CA LEU A 106 -1.14 -18.72 -1.13
C LEU A 106 -1.50 -19.83 -2.14
N LEU A 107 -2.70 -19.80 -2.69
CA LEU A 107 -3.17 -20.76 -3.68
C LEU A 107 -2.55 -20.52 -5.06
N LEU A 108 -2.40 -19.25 -5.44
CA LEU A 108 -2.03 -18.83 -6.79
C LEU A 108 -0.52 -18.60 -6.97
N ASP A 109 0.19 -18.21 -5.89
CA ASP A 109 1.65 -18.02 -5.85
C ASP A 109 2.44 -19.23 -6.41
N PRO A 110 2.16 -20.51 -6.07
CA PRO A 110 2.89 -21.64 -6.63
C PRO A 110 2.64 -21.88 -8.13
N LEU A 111 1.58 -21.29 -8.70
CA LEU A 111 1.24 -21.37 -10.12
C LEU A 111 1.65 -20.10 -10.89
N GLU A 112 2.33 -19.15 -10.25
CA GLU A 112 2.66 -17.83 -10.84
C GLU A 112 1.41 -17.06 -11.31
N LEU A 113 0.28 -17.33 -10.64
CA LEU A 113 -1.00 -16.68 -10.88
C LEU A 113 -1.28 -15.62 -9.83
N THR A 114 -2.17 -14.69 -10.16
CA THR A 114 -2.66 -13.66 -9.28
C THR A 114 -4.15 -13.40 -9.53
N CYS A 115 -4.77 -12.61 -8.66
CA CYS A 115 -6.17 -12.22 -8.80
C CYS A 115 -6.30 -10.72 -8.97
N ILE A 116 -7.19 -10.29 -9.87
CA ILE A 116 -7.57 -8.89 -10.06
C ILE A 116 -9.08 -8.75 -9.93
N VAL A 117 -9.55 -7.60 -9.48
CA VAL A 117 -10.98 -7.30 -9.46
C VAL A 117 -11.32 -6.48 -10.71
N GLN A 118 -12.21 -7.00 -11.55
CA GLN A 118 -12.66 -6.31 -12.75
C GLN A 118 -14.18 -6.42 -12.89
N ASN A 119 -14.84 -5.27 -13.08
CA ASN A 119 -16.30 -5.19 -13.24
C ASN A 119 -17.11 -5.87 -12.12
N GLY A 120 -16.60 -5.85 -10.88
CA GLY A 120 -17.26 -6.50 -9.74
C GLY A 120 -17.11 -8.02 -9.65
N ALA A 121 -16.31 -8.63 -10.53
CA ALA A 121 -15.92 -10.04 -10.46
C ALA A 121 -14.44 -10.18 -10.12
N LEU A 122 -14.08 -11.32 -9.52
CA LEU A 122 -12.70 -11.69 -9.29
C LEU A 122 -12.20 -12.46 -10.52
N ILE A 123 -11.13 -11.98 -11.16
CA ILE A 123 -10.50 -12.65 -12.29
C ILE A 123 -9.16 -13.20 -11.83
N ILE A 124 -8.96 -14.51 -11.99
CA ILE A 124 -7.70 -15.20 -11.78
C ILE A 124 -6.95 -15.20 -13.11
N THR A 125 -5.74 -14.65 -13.12
CA THR A 125 -4.92 -14.49 -14.32
C THR A 125 -3.44 -14.60 -13.96
N THR A 126 -2.53 -14.55 -14.93
CA THR A 126 -1.08 -14.59 -14.68
C THR A 126 -0.59 -13.27 -14.08
N GLU A 127 0.56 -13.29 -13.41
CA GLU A 127 1.17 -12.03 -12.95
C GLU A 127 1.41 -11.06 -14.11
N ASP A 128 2.01 -11.50 -15.21
CA ASP A 128 2.26 -10.68 -16.40
C ASP A 128 0.99 -10.01 -16.95
N GLU A 129 -0.11 -10.75 -17.10
CA GLU A 129 -1.37 -10.20 -17.61
C GLU A 129 -2.00 -9.21 -16.62
N ALA A 130 -1.92 -9.51 -15.31
CA ALA A 130 -2.37 -8.58 -14.28
C ALA A 130 -1.55 -7.28 -14.26
N LEU A 131 -0.25 -7.35 -14.56
CA LEU A 131 0.61 -6.17 -14.67
C LEU A 131 0.24 -5.29 -15.88
N CYS A 132 -0.23 -5.89 -16.97
CA CYS A 132 -0.68 -5.14 -18.15
C CYS A 132 -2.04 -4.45 -17.94
N ARG A 133 -2.85 -4.90 -16.98
CA ARG A 133 -4.20 -4.36 -16.74
C ARG A 133 -4.19 -3.20 -15.77
N LEU A 134 -3.92 -2.01 -16.32
CA LEU A 134 -4.06 -0.76 -15.57
C LEU A 134 -5.53 -0.45 -15.28
N THR A 135 -5.83 -0.23 -14.01
CA THR A 135 -7.13 0.24 -13.54
C THR A 135 -7.01 1.70 -13.12
N THR A 136 -8.07 2.48 -13.30
CA THR A 136 -8.08 3.88 -12.85
C THR A 136 -8.90 4.01 -11.56
N ALA A 137 -8.35 4.71 -10.57
CA ALA A 137 -9.03 5.03 -9.31
C ALA A 137 -8.77 6.47 -8.88
N VAL A 138 -9.77 7.08 -8.24
CA VAL A 138 -9.73 8.42 -7.67
C VAL A 138 -9.53 8.30 -6.16
N TYR A 139 -8.48 8.93 -5.64
CA TYR A 139 -8.16 8.97 -4.22
C TYR A 139 -8.41 10.38 -3.68
N PRO A 140 -9.35 10.55 -2.74
CA PRO A 140 -9.49 11.80 -2.00
C PRO A 140 -8.24 12.02 -1.15
N VAL A 141 -7.57 13.17 -1.27
CA VAL A 141 -6.33 13.45 -0.52
C VAL A 141 -6.35 14.80 0.16
N GLY A 142 -7.50 15.48 0.20
CA GLY A 142 -7.60 16.86 0.67
C GLY A 142 -7.13 17.10 2.11
N ASP A 143 -7.12 16.07 2.94
CA ASP A 143 -6.59 16.07 4.30
C ASP A 143 -5.06 15.96 4.37
N LEU A 144 -4.42 15.42 3.33
CA LEU A 144 -2.96 15.25 3.22
C LEU A 144 -2.26 16.42 2.52
N LEU A 145 -3.01 17.34 1.92
CA LEU A 145 -2.44 18.45 1.15
C LEU A 145 -1.92 19.56 2.07
N LEU A 146 -0.71 20.02 1.78
CA LEU A 146 -0.17 21.25 2.36
C LEU A 146 -0.63 22.45 1.53
N TYR A 147 -0.83 23.58 2.19
CA TYR A 147 -1.21 24.83 1.54
C TYR A 147 -0.04 25.80 1.57
N ASP A 148 0.31 26.35 0.42
CA ASP A 148 1.30 27.43 0.28
C ASP A 148 0.64 28.68 -0.33
N GLU A 149 1.46 29.67 -0.70
CA GLU A 149 1.02 30.93 -1.30
C GLU A 149 0.36 30.75 -2.69
N HIS A 150 0.53 29.59 -3.33
CA HIS A 150 -0.03 29.22 -4.62
C HIS A 150 -1.23 28.27 -4.51
N GLY A 151 -1.52 27.76 -3.31
CA GLY A 151 -2.68 26.93 -2.99
C GLY A 151 -2.31 25.53 -2.48
N PRO A 152 -3.19 24.53 -2.65
CA PRO A 152 -2.89 23.16 -2.25
C PRO A 152 -1.78 22.54 -3.12
N ASN A 153 -0.71 22.07 -2.48
CA ASN A 153 0.44 21.44 -3.12
C ASN A 153 0.22 19.93 -3.27
N TYR A 154 -0.02 19.48 -4.51
CA TYR A 154 -0.14 18.07 -4.86
C TYR A 154 1.20 17.44 -5.22
N ASP A 155 2.14 18.22 -5.74
CA ASP A 155 3.42 17.72 -6.27
C ASP A 155 4.21 16.97 -5.21
N SER A 156 4.17 17.42 -3.96
CA SER A 156 4.84 16.72 -2.85
C SER A 156 4.27 15.33 -2.60
N LEU A 157 2.93 15.19 -2.63
CA LEU A 157 2.27 13.90 -2.43
C LEU A 157 2.47 12.98 -3.65
N VAL A 158 2.31 13.54 -4.85
CA VAL A 158 2.53 12.82 -6.11
C VAL A 158 3.95 12.26 -6.16
N ASN A 159 4.95 13.09 -5.85
CA ASN A 159 6.35 12.68 -5.82
C ASN A 159 6.61 11.57 -4.80
N VAL A 160 6.07 11.68 -3.58
CA VAL A 160 6.20 10.59 -2.59
C VAL A 160 5.62 9.28 -3.13
N VAL A 161 4.44 9.31 -3.75
CA VAL A 161 3.83 8.11 -4.34
C VAL A 161 4.69 7.55 -5.48
N THR A 162 5.11 8.39 -6.44
CA THR A 162 5.86 7.94 -7.63
C THR A 162 7.28 7.50 -7.33
N MET A 163 7.90 7.99 -6.25
CA MET A 163 9.26 7.59 -5.85
C MET A 163 9.30 6.39 -4.90
N THR A 164 8.23 6.13 -4.14
CA THR A 164 8.24 5.06 -3.13
C THR A 164 7.52 3.79 -3.57
N ILE A 165 6.51 3.91 -4.43
CA ILE A 165 5.68 2.79 -4.85
C ILE A 165 5.94 2.47 -6.32
N ALA A 166 6.47 1.28 -6.59
CA ALA A 166 6.67 0.74 -7.95
C ALA A 166 7.28 1.79 -8.91
N ALA A 167 8.40 2.41 -8.50
CA ALA A 167 8.94 3.61 -9.13
C ALA A 167 9.24 3.43 -10.63
N ASP A 168 9.61 2.24 -11.05
CA ASP A 168 9.87 1.85 -12.42
C ASP A 168 8.62 1.73 -13.30
N THR A 169 7.42 1.71 -12.72
CA THR A 169 6.16 1.51 -13.47
C THR A 169 5.52 2.80 -13.97
N TRP A 170 5.94 3.95 -13.43
CA TRP A 170 5.36 5.25 -13.76
C TRP A 170 5.89 5.80 -15.08
N ALA A 171 4.99 6.35 -15.90
CA ALA A 171 5.34 7.05 -17.14
C ALA A 171 6.26 8.26 -16.89
N GLU A 172 6.07 8.97 -15.78
CA GLU A 172 6.92 10.10 -15.38
C GLU A 172 8.38 9.68 -15.12
N ASN A 173 8.59 8.46 -14.63
CA ASN A 173 9.91 7.90 -14.37
C ASN A 173 10.51 7.22 -15.62
N GLY A 174 9.80 7.25 -16.75
CA GLY A 174 10.25 6.73 -18.05
C GLY A 174 10.27 5.20 -18.16
N GLY A 175 9.61 4.49 -17.24
CA GLY A 175 9.69 3.02 -17.15
C GLY A 175 8.39 2.25 -17.47
N GLY A 176 7.21 2.89 -17.45
CA GLY A 176 5.95 2.20 -17.74
C GLY A 176 4.81 3.10 -18.22
N GLU A 177 3.59 2.56 -18.22
CA GLU A 177 2.37 3.23 -18.71
C GLU A 177 1.50 3.82 -17.58
N ALA A 178 1.91 3.67 -16.31
CA ALA A 178 1.12 4.14 -15.19
C ALA A 178 1.15 5.68 -15.09
N GLU A 179 0.00 6.25 -14.74
CA GLU A 179 -0.19 7.69 -14.63
C GLU A 179 -0.78 8.10 -13.29
N ILE A 180 -0.35 9.24 -12.79
CA ILE A 180 -0.93 9.92 -11.62
C ILE A 180 -1.15 11.38 -11.97
N ARG A 181 -2.35 11.89 -11.68
CA ARG A 181 -2.74 13.27 -12.02
C ARG A 181 -3.47 13.92 -10.84
N PRO A 182 -3.12 15.15 -10.45
CA PRO A 182 -3.92 15.89 -9.48
C PRO A 182 -5.25 16.33 -10.09
N TYR A 183 -6.30 16.28 -9.30
CA TYR A 183 -7.63 16.80 -9.63
C TYR A 183 -8.10 17.81 -8.57
N PRO A 184 -7.66 19.09 -8.66
CA PRO A 184 -7.83 20.07 -7.59
C PRO A 184 -9.28 20.39 -7.24
N GLN A 185 -10.20 20.27 -8.21
CA GLN A 185 -11.62 20.59 -8.03
C GLN A 185 -12.29 19.75 -6.93
N ARG A 186 -11.75 18.57 -6.62
CA ARG A 186 -12.24 17.68 -5.56
C ARG A 186 -11.16 17.27 -4.56
N ALA A 187 -10.07 18.03 -4.47
CA ALA A 187 -8.95 17.71 -3.58
C ALA A 187 -8.52 16.23 -3.66
N SER A 188 -8.38 15.72 -4.88
CA SER A 188 -8.17 14.30 -5.16
C SER A 188 -7.00 14.09 -6.12
N ILE A 189 -6.45 12.88 -6.15
CA ILE A 189 -5.54 12.41 -7.20
C ILE A 189 -6.24 11.30 -7.99
N VAL A 190 -6.04 11.29 -9.30
CA VAL A 190 -6.50 10.23 -10.21
C VAL A 190 -5.28 9.40 -10.56
N VAL A 191 -5.35 8.10 -10.33
CA VAL A 191 -4.24 7.17 -10.53
C VAL A 191 -4.70 6.07 -11.49
N SER A 192 -3.96 5.85 -12.57
CA SER A 192 -4.07 4.71 -13.46
C SER A 192 -2.87 3.80 -13.25
N GLN A 193 -3.09 2.65 -12.61
CA GLN A 193 -2.01 1.78 -12.15
C GLN A 193 -2.52 0.33 -11.99
N MET A 194 -1.61 -0.61 -11.83
CA MET A 194 -1.92 -2.02 -11.58
C MET A 194 -2.70 -2.21 -10.28
N THR A 195 -3.57 -3.22 -10.25
CA THR A 195 -4.40 -3.56 -9.09
C THR A 195 -3.58 -3.79 -7.81
N SER A 196 -2.50 -4.56 -7.89
CA SER A 196 -1.60 -4.86 -6.76
C SER A 196 -0.95 -3.60 -6.20
N VAL A 197 -0.59 -2.66 -7.08
CA VAL A 197 0.02 -1.39 -6.70
C VAL A 197 -1.01 -0.42 -6.11
N HIS A 198 -2.28 -0.46 -6.53
CA HIS A 198 -3.33 0.31 -5.89
C HIS A 198 -3.52 -0.03 -4.41
N GLU A 199 -3.35 -1.29 -3.99
CA GLU A 199 -3.34 -1.66 -2.57
C GLU A 199 -2.17 -1.00 -1.83
N SER A 200 -0.99 -0.97 -2.45
CA SER A 200 0.20 -0.33 -1.87
C SER A 200 0.02 1.19 -1.74
N ILE A 201 -0.58 1.84 -2.74
CA ILE A 201 -0.93 3.26 -2.71
C ILE A 201 -1.96 3.54 -1.60
N ALA A 202 -3.03 2.74 -1.52
CA ALA A 202 -4.04 2.91 -0.48
C ALA A 202 -3.45 2.76 0.93
N SER A 203 -2.58 1.76 1.12
CA SER A 203 -1.87 1.52 2.38
C SER A 203 -0.94 2.69 2.74
N LEU A 204 -0.17 3.21 1.79
CA LEU A 204 0.69 4.38 2.00
C LEU A 204 -0.13 5.62 2.37
N LEU A 205 -1.19 5.94 1.62
CA LEU A 205 -2.05 7.08 1.90
C LEU A 205 -2.70 6.95 3.29
N ASN A 206 -3.16 5.75 3.66
CA ASN A 206 -3.69 5.51 5.00
C ASN A 206 -2.63 5.64 6.11
N ALA A 207 -1.39 5.22 5.84
CA ALA A 207 -0.28 5.41 6.77
C ALA A 207 0.04 6.90 6.97
N LEU A 208 0.00 7.72 5.90
CA LEU A 208 0.18 9.17 5.98
C LEU A 208 -0.97 9.88 6.71
N ARG A 209 -2.19 9.34 6.66
CA ARG A 209 -3.35 9.87 7.38
C ARG A 209 -3.35 9.54 8.87
N ARG A 210 -2.55 8.55 9.29
CA ARG A 210 -2.52 8.17 10.71
C ARG A 210 -1.90 9.34 11.49
N PRO A 211 -2.63 9.96 12.43
CA PRO A 211 -2.04 10.98 13.28
C PRO A 211 -0.86 10.36 14.02
N GLU A 212 0.27 11.07 14.10
CA GLU A 212 1.45 10.62 14.84
C GLU A 212 1.02 10.00 16.17
N VAL A 213 1.44 8.76 16.39
CA VAL A 213 1.34 8.09 17.69
C VAL A 213 2.07 8.98 18.70
N ASP A 214 1.29 9.59 19.61
CA ASP A 214 1.69 10.26 20.84
C ASP A 214 3.20 10.48 21.05
N SER A 215 3.76 11.53 20.43
CA SER A 215 5.03 12.14 20.85
C SER A 215 4.94 12.81 22.24
N LYS A 216 3.82 12.67 22.96
CA LYS A 216 3.68 12.98 24.40
C LYS A 216 4.04 11.77 25.28
N ALA A 217 5.14 11.09 24.98
CA ALA A 217 5.83 10.27 25.96
C ALA A 217 6.47 11.17 27.04
N LYS A 218 5.64 11.59 28.01
CA LYS A 218 5.97 11.79 29.43
C LYS A 218 7.37 12.36 29.72
N LEU A 219 7.57 13.66 29.52
CA LEU A 219 8.59 14.40 30.25
C LEU A 219 8.14 14.52 31.71
N THR A 220 8.44 13.52 32.54
CA THR A 220 8.27 13.66 34.00
C THR A 220 9.28 14.68 34.50
N PRO A 221 8.88 15.78 35.16
CA PRO A 221 9.81 16.54 35.97
C PRO A 221 10.30 15.63 37.10
N ALA A 222 11.62 15.48 37.22
CA ALA A 222 12.23 14.78 38.34
C ALA A 222 11.70 15.38 39.65
N PRO A 223 11.33 14.57 40.65
CA PRO A 223 10.88 15.12 41.93
C PRO A 223 12.07 15.77 42.63
N ASN A 224 12.01 17.09 42.79
CA ASN A 224 12.79 17.79 43.79
C ASN A 224 12.40 17.26 45.18
N GLY A 225 13.37 16.77 45.96
CA GLY A 225 13.19 16.65 47.40
C GLY A 225 14.20 15.75 48.12
N HIS A 226 14.84 16.35 49.13
CA HIS A 226 15.74 15.80 50.16
C HIS A 226 17.20 15.61 49.71
N GLY A 227 18.20 16.29 50.28
CA GLY A 227 18.29 16.95 51.58
C GLY A 227 19.58 16.46 52.23
N TYR A 228 20.65 17.24 52.11
CA TYR A 228 21.90 17.02 52.84
C TYR A 228 22.44 18.40 53.23
N GLU A 229 22.29 18.70 54.52
CA GLU A 229 22.91 19.84 55.20
C GLU A 229 24.41 19.60 55.42
N PRO A 230 25.21 20.67 55.55
CA PRO A 230 26.66 20.59 55.63
C PRO A 230 27.13 20.29 57.05
N GLY A 231 28.09 19.37 57.21
CA GLY A 231 28.64 19.08 58.54
C GLY A 231 29.92 18.26 58.54
N GLY A 232 31.06 18.95 58.62
CA GLY A 232 32.16 18.58 59.52
C GLY A 232 33.23 17.58 59.02
N GLY A 233 34.39 18.13 58.66
CA GLY A 233 35.68 17.71 59.25
C GLY A 233 36.32 16.41 58.75
N GLY A 234 37.28 16.54 57.83
CA GLY A 234 38.26 15.49 57.52
C GLY A 234 39.44 16.08 56.74
N ARG A 235 40.66 15.89 57.26
CA ARG A 235 41.92 16.58 56.95
C ARG A 235 42.52 16.34 55.54
N PRO A 236 43.46 17.20 55.10
CA PRO A 236 44.12 17.08 53.81
C PRO A 236 45.29 16.09 53.87
N LEU A 237 45.57 15.41 52.75
CA LEU A 237 46.86 14.79 52.49
C LEU A 237 47.32 15.13 51.07
N GLU A 238 48.60 15.45 51.03
CA GLU A 238 49.40 16.14 50.02
C GLU A 238 49.96 15.19 48.95
N GLY A 239 50.32 15.78 47.79
CA GLY A 239 51.27 15.23 46.81
C GLY A 239 50.60 14.49 45.65
N SER A 240 51.08 14.55 44.41
CA SER A 240 52.24 15.20 43.81
C SER A 240 52.09 15.07 42.29
N THR A 241 52.39 16.17 41.58
CA THR A 241 53.12 16.26 40.30
C THR A 241 52.88 15.24 39.16
N GLY A 242 52.54 15.76 37.98
CA GLY A 242 52.70 15.04 36.71
C GLY A 242 52.15 15.78 35.50
N GLY A 243 52.92 16.73 34.96
CA GLY A 243 52.63 17.36 33.66
C GLY A 243 52.94 16.41 32.49
N GLY A 244 52.23 16.62 31.38
CA GLY A 244 52.45 15.86 30.14
C GLY A 244 51.59 16.41 29.01
N THR A 245 52.07 17.49 28.38
CA THR A 245 51.65 17.91 27.04
C THR A 245 52.17 16.87 26.04
N PHE A 246 51.31 16.35 25.16
CA PHE A 246 51.79 15.65 23.97
C PHE A 246 50.85 15.84 22.79
N SER A 247 51.37 16.53 21.78
CA SER A 247 50.89 16.54 20.40
C SER A 247 51.36 15.25 19.70
N LEU A 248 50.50 14.64 18.89
CA LEU A 248 50.85 13.61 17.89
C LEU A 248 50.19 14.04 16.58
N GLU A 249 50.94 14.63 15.65
CA GLU A 249 51.71 13.97 14.58
C GLU A 249 50.89 13.00 13.73
N ARG A 250 50.88 13.32 12.43
CA ARG A 250 50.12 12.73 11.35
C ARG A 250 51.09 11.85 10.55
N GLY A 251 50.91 10.52 10.58
CA GLY A 251 51.42 9.57 9.58
C GLY A 251 50.21 8.79 9.04
N ALA A 252 49.88 8.84 7.75
CA ALA A 252 50.54 8.23 6.60
C ALA A 252 50.37 6.70 6.57
N ASP A 253 49.58 6.27 5.58
CA ASP A 253 49.50 4.94 4.94
C ASP A 253 48.99 3.75 5.79
N ASP A 254 47.94 3.07 5.31
CA ASP A 254 48.11 1.78 4.62
C ASP A 254 46.74 1.25 4.15
N SER A 255 46.74 0.63 2.97
CA SER A 255 45.59 0.06 2.29
C SER A 255 45.29 -1.34 2.83
N VAL A 256 44.03 -1.63 3.16
CA VAL A 256 43.61 -2.98 3.59
C VAL A 256 42.68 -3.60 2.54
N GLN A 257 43.18 -4.63 1.86
CA GLN A 257 42.36 -5.63 1.18
C GLN A 257 41.82 -6.63 2.20
N ILE A 258 40.51 -6.96 2.11
CA ILE A 258 39.88 -8.02 2.91
C ILE A 258 39.46 -9.16 1.98
N ILE A 259 39.96 -10.35 2.29
CA ILE A 259 39.62 -11.66 1.72
C ILE A 259 38.64 -12.32 2.71
N PRO A 260 37.50 -12.91 2.29
CA PRO A 260 36.57 -13.57 3.21
C PRO A 260 37.02 -15.00 3.60
N SER A 261 36.90 -15.30 4.90
CA SER A 261 37.06 -16.63 5.49
C SER A 261 35.84 -17.51 5.21
N ALA A 262 36.08 -18.73 4.72
CA ALA A 262 35.12 -19.82 4.74
C ALA A 262 35.46 -20.76 5.91
N VAL A 263 34.44 -21.04 6.73
CA VAL A 263 34.46 -22.01 7.84
C VAL A 263 33.91 -23.35 7.32
N GLU A 264 34.65 -24.43 7.56
CA GLU A 264 34.23 -25.83 7.39
C GLU A 264 33.04 -26.19 8.30
N ARG A 265 32.01 -26.81 7.72
CA ARG A 265 31.67 -28.23 7.94
C ARG A 265 30.55 -28.71 7.02
#